data_AF-A0A4Y2QIH2-F1
#
_entry.id   AF-A0A4Y2QIH2-F1
#
_cell.length_a   1.000
_cell.length_b   1.000
_cell.length_c   1.000
_cell.angle_alpha   90.00
_cell.angle_beta   90.00
_cell.angle_gamma   90.00
#
_symmetry.space_group_name_H-M   'P 1'
#
loop_
_entity.id
_entity.type
_entity.pdbx_description
1 polymer ?
#
loop_
_entity_poly.entity_id
_entity_poly.type
_entity_poly.pdbx_seq_one_letter_code
_entity_poly.pdbx_strand_id
1 'polypeptide(L)'
;MDSLIESPSKDEMDNEIEIVSTHPSPFHKVAKRTSAVLHKIRATLAKSNVSKGNRKSILDGTVCLIASLNEQAAEIVSLQARIALLEAKVPEFNALKEQVVALKAENAVFVQSAAQVSSNLALAPPLQTSPSTAPSYANALKRVPPSKRKAKNVSLVFAKNKDTSSEEVKETLLKAPAPSKIKTRIRNVRKLAKGGVAIECDSVKATESLLKEINSNEQLRTSFEAKVPTKRLPRLIIYEIDEAVEK
;
A
#
# COMPACT_ATOMS: atom_id res chain seq x y z
N MET A 1 10.42 11.41 48.56
CA MET A 1 9.05 11.92 48.81
C MET A 1 8.97 12.73 50.11
N ASP A 2 9.60 12.29 51.21
CA ASP A 2 9.63 13.11 52.45
C ASP A 2 10.35 14.46 52.28
N SER A 3 11.36 14.54 51.42
CA SER A 3 12.03 15.79 51.02
C SER A 3 11.14 16.79 50.26
N LEU A 4 9.99 16.37 49.74
CA LEU A 4 9.04 17.26 49.02
C LEU A 4 8.07 17.97 49.98
N ILE A 5 8.07 17.58 51.25
CA ILE A 5 7.18 18.11 52.29
C ILE A 5 7.87 19.24 53.06
N GLU A 6 9.20 19.30 53.00
CA GLU A 6 9.97 20.42 53.48
C GLU A 6 9.78 21.63 52.56
N SER A 7 9.73 22.82 53.16
CA SER A 7 9.70 24.06 52.41
C SER A 7 10.96 24.17 51.55
N PRO A 8 10.83 24.47 50.23
CA PRO A 8 11.99 24.63 49.37
C PRO A 8 12.93 25.72 49.93
N SER A 9 14.23 25.48 49.83
CA SER A 9 15.24 26.46 50.25
C SER A 9 15.11 27.73 49.40
N LYS A 10 15.43 28.89 49.98
CA LYS A 10 15.48 30.17 49.25
C LYS A 10 16.42 30.08 48.04
N ASP A 11 17.48 29.28 48.15
CA ASP A 11 18.45 29.03 47.07
C ASP A 11 17.87 28.11 45.96
N GLU A 12 16.93 27.23 46.25
CA GLU A 12 16.26 26.40 45.22
C GLU A 12 15.23 27.22 44.43
N MET A 13 14.66 28.27 45.04
CA MET A 13 13.75 29.17 44.35
C MET A 13 14.46 30.09 43.34
N ASP A 14 15.72 30.45 43.63
CA ASP A 14 16.50 31.38 42.81
C ASP A 14 17.43 30.66 41.81
N ASN A 15 17.78 29.38 42.04
CA ASN A 15 18.64 28.58 41.16
C ASN A 15 17.86 27.66 40.21
N GLU A 16 16.93 28.22 39.43
CA GLU A 16 16.34 27.49 38.31
C GLU A 16 17.40 27.38 37.21
N ILE A 17 18.01 26.20 37.06
CA ILE A 17 19.10 25.93 36.12
C ILE A 17 18.67 26.34 34.70
N GLU A 18 19.17 27.48 34.23
CA GLU A 18 18.94 27.96 32.87
C GLU A 18 19.84 27.15 31.92
N ILE A 19 19.31 26.00 31.48
CA ILE A 19 19.96 25.23 30.42
C ILE A 19 19.79 26.03 29.13
N VAL A 20 20.82 26.81 28.76
CA VAL A 20 20.91 27.51 27.48
C VAL A 20 21.08 26.47 26.37
N SER A 21 19.97 25.89 25.94
CA SER A 21 19.91 25.03 24.76
C SER A 21 19.96 25.90 23.50
N THR A 22 20.85 25.56 22.56
CA THR A 22 20.96 26.20 21.23
C THR A 22 19.68 26.08 20.39
N HIS A 23 18.76 25.19 20.80
CA HIS A 23 17.40 25.11 20.27
C HIS A 23 16.40 25.28 21.42
N PRO A 24 15.72 26.43 21.55
CA PRO A 24 14.72 26.62 22.58
C PRO A 24 13.56 25.66 22.33
N SER A 25 13.39 24.70 23.25
CA SER A 25 12.23 23.80 23.23
C SER A 25 10.95 24.63 23.31
N PRO A 26 9.92 24.36 22.50
CA PRO A 26 8.61 25.03 22.59
C PRO A 26 8.00 24.96 24.00
N PHE A 27 8.39 23.94 24.76
CA PHE A 27 7.90 23.67 26.11
C PHE A 27 8.74 24.33 27.20
N HIS A 28 9.84 25.00 26.90
CA HIS A 28 10.70 25.60 27.92
C HIS A 28 9.94 26.62 28.78
N LYS A 29 9.11 27.47 28.15
CA LYS A 29 8.24 28.42 28.86
C LYS A 29 7.19 27.73 29.73
N VAL A 30 6.66 26.59 29.27
CA VAL A 30 5.66 25.80 30.00
C VAL A 30 6.31 25.15 31.21
N ALA A 31 7.47 24.48 31.02
CA ALA A 31 8.25 23.86 32.08
C ALA A 31 8.62 24.86 33.19
N LYS A 32 9.09 26.06 32.81
CA LYS A 32 9.42 27.14 33.76
C LYS A 32 8.21 27.57 34.58
N ARG A 33 7.07 27.79 33.93
CA ARG A 33 5.82 28.16 34.62
C ARG A 33 5.32 27.05 35.54
N THR A 34 5.37 25.79 35.09
CA THR A 34 4.94 24.63 35.89
C THR A 34 5.83 24.43 37.11
N SER A 35 7.13 24.59 36.96
CA SER A 35 8.11 24.57 38.05
C SER A 35 7.81 25.66 39.09
N ALA A 36 7.65 26.92 38.66
CA ALA A 36 7.33 28.04 39.55
C ALA A 36 6.00 27.84 40.30
N VAL A 37 4.97 27.32 39.63
CA VAL A 37 3.67 27.01 40.25
C VAL A 37 3.83 25.91 41.30
N LEU A 38 4.57 24.84 40.99
CA LEU A 38 4.80 23.73 41.93
C LEU A 38 5.55 24.21 43.18
N HIS A 39 6.56 25.06 43.02
CA HIS A 39 7.27 25.69 44.15
C HIS A 39 6.33 26.52 45.03
N LYS A 40 5.46 27.32 44.41
CA LYS A 40 4.45 28.12 45.14
C LYS A 40 3.45 27.25 45.90
N ILE A 41 3.00 26.13 45.29
CA ILE A 41 2.12 25.15 45.94
C ILE A 41 2.83 24.52 47.14
N ARG A 42 4.08 24.05 46.99
CA ARG A 42 4.88 23.50 48.10
C ARG A 42 5.05 24.50 49.24
N ALA A 43 5.43 25.74 48.93
CA ALA A 43 5.61 26.79 49.95
C ALA A 43 4.31 27.14 50.68
N THR A 44 3.17 27.10 49.99
CA THR A 44 1.85 27.37 50.58
C THR A 44 1.39 26.21 51.47
N LEU A 45 1.61 24.96 51.03
CA LEU A 45 1.30 23.76 51.81
C LEU A 45 2.22 23.60 53.03
N ALA A 46 3.48 24.02 52.94
CA ALA A 46 4.38 24.01 54.10
C ALA A 46 3.87 24.92 55.23
N LYS A 47 3.24 26.04 54.89
CA LYS A 47 2.67 27.03 55.83
C LYS A 47 1.25 26.72 56.30
N SER A 48 0.59 25.71 55.75
CA SER A 48 -0.80 25.40 56.06
C SER A 48 -0.92 24.47 57.28
N ASN A 49 -1.95 24.69 58.11
CA ASN A 49 -2.28 23.85 59.28
C ASN A 49 -2.99 22.55 58.89
N VAL A 50 -2.42 21.81 57.93
CA VAL A 50 -2.99 20.56 57.41
C VAL A 50 -2.06 19.40 57.74
N SER A 51 -2.63 18.22 58.03
CA SER A 51 -1.86 17.02 58.35
C SER A 51 -0.81 16.70 57.28
N LYS A 52 0.31 16.09 57.69
CA LYS A 52 1.38 15.67 56.76
C LYS A 52 0.85 14.76 55.64
N GLY A 53 -0.09 13.86 55.96
CA GLY A 53 -0.74 12.97 55.00
C GLY A 53 -1.55 13.72 53.93
N ASN A 54 -2.34 14.72 54.34
CA ASN A 54 -3.14 15.51 53.39
C ASN A 54 -2.26 16.37 52.48
N ARG A 55 -1.21 17.00 53.03
CA ARG A 55 -0.24 17.77 52.24
C ARG A 55 0.44 16.91 51.17
N LYS A 56 0.85 15.70 51.56
CA LYS A 56 1.42 14.71 50.64
C LYS A 56 0.42 14.32 49.55
N SER A 57 -0.82 14.00 49.91
CA SER A 57 -1.86 13.64 48.93
C SER A 57 -2.14 14.75 47.92
N ILE A 58 -2.14 16.02 48.35
CA ILE A 58 -2.34 17.17 47.45
C ILE A 58 -1.14 17.33 46.50
N LEU A 59 0.09 17.18 47.01
CA LEU A 59 1.30 17.24 46.18
C LEU A 59 1.34 16.11 45.16
N ASP A 60 1.03 14.88 45.58
CA ASP A 60 0.98 13.71 44.68
C ASP A 60 -0.08 13.92 43.58
N GLY A 61 -1.28 14.40 43.93
CA GLY A 61 -2.30 14.75 42.94
C GLY A 61 -1.86 15.86 41.98
N THR A 62 -1.17 16.88 42.48
CA THR A 62 -0.62 17.97 41.65
C THR A 62 0.44 17.47 40.67
N VAL A 63 1.35 16.60 41.12
CA VAL A 63 2.39 16.00 40.27
C VAL A 63 1.77 15.10 39.20
N CYS A 64 0.76 14.31 39.54
CA CYS A 64 0.02 13.49 38.56
C CYS A 64 -0.66 14.36 37.49
N LEU A 65 -1.32 15.46 37.87
CA LEU A 65 -1.94 16.37 36.90
C LEU A 65 -0.90 17.04 35.98
N ILE A 66 0.25 17.43 36.53
CA ILE A 66 1.36 17.97 35.73
C ILE A 66 1.87 16.94 34.72
N ALA A 67 2.00 15.68 35.11
CA ALA A 67 2.42 14.60 34.22
C ALA A 67 1.42 14.42 33.06
N SER A 68 0.11 14.37 33.35
CA SER A 68 -0.94 14.26 32.33
C SER A 68 -0.96 15.47 31.38
N LEU A 69 -0.76 16.69 31.89
CA LEU A 69 -0.66 17.89 31.05
C LEU A 69 0.54 17.85 30.11
N ASN A 70 1.69 17.35 30.58
CA ASN A 70 2.87 17.21 29.74
C ASN A 70 2.70 16.14 28.65
N GLU A 71 2.01 15.04 28.96
CA GLU A 71 1.67 14.00 27.98
C GLU A 71 0.74 14.55 26.88
N GLN A 72 -0.32 15.28 27.27
CA GLN A 72 -1.21 15.96 26.33
C GLN A 72 -0.46 16.98 25.46
N ALA A 73 0.47 17.74 26.05
CA ALA A 73 1.27 18.72 25.32
C ALA A 73 2.17 18.04 24.27
N ALA A 74 2.73 16.86 24.57
CA ALA A 74 3.50 16.07 23.61
C ALA A 74 2.62 15.53 22.47
N GLU A 75 1.41 15.08 22.78
CA GLU A 75 0.45 14.62 21.78
C GLU A 75 0.05 15.74 20.82
N ILE A 76 -0.26 16.94 21.34
CA ILE A 76 -0.58 18.13 20.53
C ILE A 76 0.53 18.42 19.53
N VAL A 77 1.80 18.36 19.94
CA VAL A 77 2.93 18.61 19.03
C VAL A 77 3.07 17.51 17.98
N SER A 78 2.86 16.25 18.36
CA SER A 78 2.83 15.14 17.40
C SER A 78 1.72 15.33 16.35
N LEU A 79 0.52 15.75 16.78
CA LEU A 79 -0.59 16.05 15.88
C LEU A 79 -0.29 17.24 14.96
N GLN A 80 0.30 18.32 15.49
CA GLN A 80 0.72 19.46 14.67
C GLN A 80 1.74 19.05 13.60
N ALA A 81 2.71 18.19 13.94
CA ALA A 81 3.68 17.66 12.98
C ALA A 81 3.01 16.81 11.88
N ARG A 82 2.01 15.99 12.25
CA ARG A 82 1.21 15.21 11.28
C ARG A 82 0.39 16.10 10.37
N ILE A 83 -0.21 17.17 10.90
CA ILE A 83 -0.96 18.16 10.11
C ILE A 83 -0.03 18.84 9.10
N ALA A 84 1.13 19.34 9.54
CA ALA A 84 2.10 19.97 8.64
C ALA A 84 2.55 19.03 7.52
N LEU A 85 2.77 17.74 7.83
CA LEU A 85 3.11 16.73 6.82
C LEU A 85 1.95 16.45 5.85
N LEU A 86 0.71 16.47 6.33
CA LEU A 86 -0.46 16.31 5.49
C LEU A 86 -0.67 17.51 4.57
N GLU A 87 -0.55 18.73 5.10
CA GLU A 87 -0.61 19.98 4.34
C GLU A 87 0.45 20.03 3.24
N ALA A 88 1.67 19.56 3.52
CA ALA A 88 2.73 19.45 2.51
C ALA A 88 2.38 18.49 1.36
N LYS A 89 1.52 17.49 1.60
CA LYS A 89 1.07 16.51 0.58
C LYS A 89 -0.18 16.92 -0.18
N VAL A 90 -0.91 17.94 0.29
CA VAL A 90 -2.09 18.49 -0.41
C VAL A 90 -1.80 18.88 -1.87
N PRO A 91 -0.71 19.58 -2.22
CA PRO A 91 -0.45 19.95 -3.62
C PRO A 91 -0.25 18.74 -4.53
N GLU A 92 0.46 17.70 -4.08
CA GLU A 92 0.63 16.45 -4.84
C GLU A 92 -0.71 15.74 -5.06
N PHE A 93 -1.55 15.69 -4.02
CA PHE A 93 -2.89 15.12 -4.12
C PHE A 93 -3.77 15.88 -5.13
N ASN A 94 -3.71 17.21 -5.12
CA ASN A 94 -4.46 18.04 -6.05
C ASN A 94 -3.97 17.85 -7.49
N ALA A 95 -2.65 17.81 -7.72
CA ALA A 95 -2.08 17.54 -9.04
C ALA A 95 -2.50 16.16 -9.57
N LEU A 96 -2.49 15.14 -8.72
CA LEU A 96 -2.94 13.80 -9.09
C LEU A 96 -4.44 13.77 -9.40
N LYS A 97 -5.25 14.52 -8.64
CA LYS A 97 -6.69 14.66 -8.89
C LYS A 97 -6.96 15.31 -10.25
N GLU A 98 -6.22 16.36 -10.60
CA GLU A 98 -6.31 17.01 -11.91
C GLU A 98 -5.90 16.06 -13.05
N GLN A 99 -4.80 15.31 -12.88
CA GLN A 99 -4.37 14.32 -13.86
C GLN A 99 -5.42 13.22 -14.09
N VAL A 100 -6.08 12.75 -13.02
CA VAL A 100 -7.17 11.77 -13.12
C VAL A 100 -8.37 12.35 -13.88
N VAL A 101 -8.71 13.62 -13.69
CA VAL A 101 -9.79 14.27 -14.45
C VAL A 101 -9.41 14.37 -15.94
N ALA A 102 -8.18 14.77 -16.25
CA ALA A 102 -7.70 14.85 -17.63
C ALA A 102 -7.72 13.48 -18.34
N LEU A 103 -7.19 12.44 -17.71
CA LEU A 103 -7.19 11.08 -18.26
C LEU A 103 -8.61 10.50 -18.42
N LYS A 104 -9.56 10.87 -17.55
CA LYS A 104 -10.96 10.49 -17.71
C LYS A 104 -11.60 11.19 -18.91
N ALA A 105 -11.31 12.46 -19.12
CA ALA A 105 -11.78 13.20 -20.30
C ALA A 105 -11.19 12.62 -21.59
N GLU A 106 -9.89 12.33 -21.61
CA GLU A 106 -9.21 11.73 -22.76
C GLU A 106 -9.77 10.34 -23.09
N ASN A 107 -10.00 9.49 -22.08
CA ASN A 107 -10.65 8.20 -22.27
C ASN A 107 -12.08 8.33 -22.80
N ALA A 108 -12.86 9.33 -22.37
CA ALA A 108 -14.20 9.56 -22.89
C ALA A 108 -14.17 9.91 -24.38
N VAL A 109 -13.20 10.73 -24.82
CA VAL A 109 -12.98 11.06 -26.23
C VAL A 109 -12.60 9.81 -27.02
N PHE A 110 -11.65 9.00 -26.54
CA PHE A 110 -11.27 7.75 -27.22
C PHE A 110 -12.44 6.76 -27.35
N VAL A 111 -13.29 6.64 -26.34
CA VAL A 111 -14.49 5.80 -26.38
C VAL A 111 -15.48 6.32 -27.44
N GLN A 112 -15.67 7.64 -27.53
CA GLN A 112 -16.52 8.24 -28.57
C GLN A 112 -15.94 8.04 -29.97
N SER A 113 -14.63 8.23 -30.17
CA SER A 113 -13.98 7.97 -31.46
C SER A 113 -14.06 6.50 -31.86
N ALA A 114 -13.91 5.56 -30.91
CA ALA A 114 -14.08 4.13 -31.18
C ALA A 114 -15.54 3.77 -31.55
N ALA A 115 -16.52 4.44 -30.94
CA ALA A 115 -17.93 4.28 -31.28
C ALA A 115 -18.25 4.84 -32.69
N GLN A 116 -17.67 5.98 -33.06
CA GLN A 116 -17.82 6.57 -34.40
C GLN A 116 -17.15 5.73 -35.51
N VAL A 117 -15.99 5.13 -35.24
CA VAL A 117 -15.34 4.20 -36.17
C VAL A 117 -16.22 2.95 -36.37
N SER A 118 -16.93 2.52 -35.32
CA SER A 118 -17.87 1.39 -35.39
C SER A 118 -19.16 1.74 -36.14
N SER A 119 -19.65 2.98 -36.07
CA SER A 119 -20.84 3.43 -36.82
C SER A 119 -20.55 3.72 -38.30
N ASN A 120 -19.35 4.19 -38.64
CA ASN A 120 -18.95 4.42 -40.04
C ASN A 120 -18.73 3.12 -40.83
N LEU A 121 -18.63 1.97 -40.17
CA LEU A 121 -18.64 0.64 -40.79
C LEU A 121 -20.06 0.12 -41.10
N ALA A 122 -21.12 0.83 -40.68
CA ALA A 122 -22.52 0.40 -40.84
C ALA A 122 -23.29 1.12 -41.98
N LEU A 123 -22.70 2.13 -42.62
CA LEU A 123 -23.28 2.79 -43.81
C LEU A 123 -22.34 2.65 -45.02
N ALA A 124 -22.33 1.47 -45.63
CA ALA A 124 -21.87 1.29 -47.01
C ALA A 124 -23.01 0.64 -47.83
N PRO A 125 -23.34 1.14 -49.03
CA PRO A 125 -24.34 0.53 -49.90
C PRO A 125 -23.86 -0.85 -50.39
N PRO A 126 -24.76 -1.78 -50.77
CA PRO A 126 -24.39 -3.13 -51.16
C PRO A 126 -23.72 -3.11 -52.53
N LEU A 127 -22.38 -3.05 -52.55
CA LEU A 127 -21.58 -3.26 -53.73
C LEU A 127 -21.05 -4.70 -53.74
N GLN A 128 -21.64 -5.46 -54.65
CA GLN A 128 -21.01 -6.42 -55.56
C GLN A 128 -19.82 -7.24 -55.02
N THR A 129 -20.01 -8.56 -55.10
CA THR A 129 -19.00 -9.61 -55.01
C THR A 129 -17.69 -9.24 -55.72
N SER A 130 -16.73 -8.79 -54.93
CA SER A 130 -15.31 -8.77 -55.27
C SER A 130 -14.57 -9.39 -54.08
N PRO A 131 -13.45 -10.12 -54.32
CA PRO A 131 -12.80 -10.90 -53.29
C PRO A 131 -12.24 -9.94 -52.22
N SER A 132 -12.87 -9.96 -51.05
CA SER A 132 -12.47 -9.18 -49.90
C SER A 132 -11.02 -9.48 -49.53
N THR A 133 -10.17 -8.47 -49.67
CA THR A 133 -8.79 -8.43 -49.20
C THR A 133 -8.68 -8.35 -47.68
N ALA A 134 -9.81 -8.37 -46.95
CA ALA A 134 -9.80 -8.52 -45.50
C ALA A 134 -9.33 -9.94 -45.16
N PRO A 135 -8.26 -10.11 -44.36
CA PRO A 135 -7.81 -11.43 -43.99
C PRO A 135 -8.93 -12.11 -43.19
N SER A 136 -9.52 -13.16 -43.78
CA SER A 136 -10.40 -14.10 -43.08
C SER A 136 -9.79 -14.49 -41.74
N TYR A 137 -10.61 -14.71 -40.72
CA TYR A 137 -10.16 -15.19 -39.40
C TYR A 137 -9.22 -16.41 -39.53
N ALA A 138 -9.47 -17.28 -40.50
CA ALA A 138 -8.60 -18.40 -40.84
C ALA A 138 -7.19 -17.97 -41.30
N ASN A 139 -7.06 -16.87 -42.05
CA ASN A 139 -5.78 -16.31 -42.49
C ASN A 139 -5.06 -15.54 -41.37
N ALA A 140 -5.79 -14.93 -40.43
CA ALA A 140 -5.21 -14.30 -39.24
C ALA A 140 -4.56 -15.34 -38.31
N LEU A 141 -5.16 -16.54 -38.17
CA LEU A 141 -4.64 -17.64 -37.36
C LEU A 141 -3.40 -18.34 -37.97
N LYS A 142 -3.22 -18.26 -39.30
CA LYS A 142 -2.08 -18.86 -40.03
C LYS A 142 -0.76 -18.11 -39.88
N ARG A 143 -0.75 -16.88 -39.32
CA ARG A 143 0.45 -16.02 -39.27
C ARG A 143 1.66 -16.65 -38.56
N VAL A 144 1.45 -17.57 -37.62
CA VAL A 144 2.53 -18.43 -37.09
C VAL A 144 1.96 -19.82 -36.79
N PRO A 145 2.39 -20.88 -37.52
CA PRO A 145 2.03 -22.26 -37.23
C PRO A 145 2.32 -22.59 -35.76
N PRO A 146 1.44 -23.31 -35.04
CA PRO A 146 1.66 -23.70 -33.64
C PRO A 146 3.02 -24.36 -33.41
N SER A 147 3.47 -25.17 -34.39
CA SER A 147 4.78 -25.85 -34.41
C SER A 147 5.98 -24.88 -34.38
N LYS A 148 5.85 -23.66 -34.93
CA LYS A 148 6.92 -22.66 -34.97
C LYS A 148 6.92 -21.72 -33.77
N ARG A 149 5.92 -21.83 -32.87
CA ARG A 149 5.86 -21.03 -31.64
C ARG A 149 6.79 -21.65 -30.61
N LYS A 150 7.81 -20.90 -30.16
CA LYS A 150 8.67 -21.35 -29.06
C LYS A 150 7.83 -21.55 -27.81
N ALA A 151 7.93 -22.72 -27.18
CA ALA A 151 7.27 -22.98 -25.91
C ALA A 151 7.72 -21.93 -24.88
N LYS A 152 6.75 -21.27 -24.26
CA LYS A 152 7.03 -20.31 -23.19
C LYS A 152 7.07 -21.07 -21.88
N ASN A 153 8.15 -20.93 -21.13
CA ASN A 153 8.27 -21.48 -19.78
C ASN A 153 7.52 -20.55 -18.84
N VAL A 154 6.24 -20.84 -18.59
CA VAL A 154 5.34 -19.99 -17.78
C VAL A 154 4.97 -20.72 -16.51
N SER A 155 5.11 -20.04 -15.36
CA SER A 155 4.53 -20.44 -14.08
C SER A 155 3.39 -19.49 -13.72
N LEU A 156 2.26 -20.00 -13.26
CA LEU A 156 1.12 -19.21 -12.83
C LEU A 156 1.14 -19.13 -11.30
N VAL A 157 1.08 -17.92 -10.75
CA VAL A 157 1.01 -17.70 -9.30
C VAL A 157 -0.29 -16.98 -8.99
N PHE A 158 -1.06 -17.52 -8.06
CA PHE A 158 -2.33 -16.93 -7.62
C PHE A 158 -2.28 -16.65 -6.13
N ALA A 159 -2.90 -15.55 -5.71
CA ALA A 159 -3.20 -15.34 -4.30
C ALA A 159 -4.31 -16.30 -3.85
N LYS A 160 -4.18 -16.84 -2.64
CA LYS A 160 -5.26 -17.63 -2.00
C LYS A 160 -6.41 -16.72 -1.54
N ASN A 161 -6.08 -15.49 -1.16
CA ASN A 161 -7.07 -14.48 -0.80
C ASN A 161 -7.60 -13.80 -2.06
N LYS A 162 -8.93 -13.72 -2.18
CA LYS A 162 -9.61 -13.14 -3.36
C LYS A 162 -9.47 -11.62 -3.45
N ASP A 163 -9.08 -10.97 -2.36
CA ASP A 163 -8.97 -9.52 -2.25
C ASP A 163 -7.59 -8.98 -2.62
N THR A 164 -6.60 -9.86 -2.81
CA THR A 164 -5.23 -9.45 -3.17
C THR A 164 -5.12 -9.12 -4.65
N SER A 165 -4.66 -7.91 -4.97
CA SER A 165 -4.50 -7.47 -6.35
C SER A 165 -3.27 -8.08 -7.02
N SER A 166 -3.33 -8.30 -8.34
CA SER A 166 -2.20 -8.82 -9.14
C SER A 166 -0.93 -7.95 -9.05
N GLU A 167 -1.07 -6.68 -8.67
CA GLU A 167 0.06 -5.77 -8.43
C GLU A 167 0.75 -6.04 -7.10
N GLU A 168 -0.03 -6.26 -6.04
CA GLU A 168 0.47 -6.61 -4.72
C GLU A 168 1.16 -7.97 -4.74
N VAL A 169 0.60 -8.95 -5.48
CA VAL A 169 1.25 -10.26 -5.71
C VAL A 169 2.59 -10.09 -6.43
N LYS A 170 2.66 -9.21 -7.44
CA LYS A 170 3.90 -8.94 -8.17
C LYS A 170 4.95 -8.30 -7.26
N GLU A 171 4.57 -7.30 -6.47
CA GLU A 171 5.50 -6.64 -5.54
C GLU A 171 5.98 -7.57 -4.44
N THR A 172 5.08 -8.34 -3.83
CA THR A 172 5.44 -9.30 -2.77
C THR A 172 6.34 -10.40 -3.30
N LEU A 173 6.12 -10.92 -4.51
CA LEU A 173 7.03 -11.89 -5.13
C LEU A 173 8.41 -11.29 -5.46
N LEU A 174 8.47 -10.02 -5.87
CA LEU A 174 9.74 -9.33 -6.15
C LEU A 174 10.50 -8.94 -4.87
N LYS A 175 9.78 -8.59 -3.80
CA LYS A 175 10.34 -8.21 -2.48
C LYS A 175 10.67 -9.42 -1.61
N ALA A 176 9.94 -10.53 -1.77
CA ALA A 176 10.21 -11.77 -1.05
C ALA A 176 11.62 -12.27 -1.39
N PRO A 177 12.34 -12.91 -0.45
CA PRO A 177 13.70 -13.38 -0.67
C PRO A 177 13.80 -14.59 -1.63
N ALA A 178 12.67 -15.10 -2.13
CA ALA A 178 12.58 -16.31 -2.94
C ALA A 178 13.25 -16.20 -4.35
N PRO A 179 13.07 -15.13 -5.15
CA PRO A 179 13.77 -15.00 -6.43
C PRO A 179 15.22 -14.54 -6.29
N SER A 180 15.66 -14.07 -5.11
CA SER A 180 17.04 -13.65 -4.88
C SER A 180 18.00 -14.84 -4.67
N LYS A 181 17.49 -15.95 -4.12
CA LYS A 181 18.28 -17.17 -3.88
C LYS A 181 18.38 -18.06 -5.13
N ILE A 182 17.39 -18.00 -6.00
CA ILE A 182 17.35 -18.79 -7.22
C ILE A 182 17.88 -17.89 -8.35
N LYS A 183 18.97 -18.30 -9.02
CA LYS A 183 19.48 -17.64 -10.23
C LYS A 183 18.52 -17.83 -11.43
N THR A 184 17.25 -17.48 -11.26
CA THR A 184 16.22 -17.56 -12.30
C THR A 184 16.02 -16.20 -12.92
N ARG A 185 16.41 -16.07 -14.19
CA ARG A 185 16.18 -14.86 -14.95
C ARG A 185 14.70 -14.79 -15.34
N ILE A 186 13.95 -13.92 -14.66
CA ILE A 186 12.57 -13.61 -15.02
C ILE A 186 12.61 -12.79 -16.32
N ARG A 187 11.95 -13.29 -17.37
CA ARG A 187 11.88 -12.63 -18.68
C ARG A 187 10.72 -11.65 -18.76
N ASN A 188 9.57 -12.05 -18.23
CA ASN A 188 8.37 -11.21 -18.23
C ASN A 188 7.43 -11.62 -17.08
N VAL A 189 6.67 -10.64 -16.58
CA VAL A 189 5.66 -10.83 -15.55
C VAL A 189 4.36 -10.19 -16.04
N ARG A 190 3.32 -11.00 -16.26
CA ARG A 190 2.03 -10.57 -16.80
C ARG A 190 0.93 -10.71 -15.75
N LYS A 191 0.10 -9.69 -15.61
CA LYS A 191 -1.09 -9.72 -14.73
C LYS A 191 -2.16 -10.64 -15.31
N LEU A 192 -2.81 -11.42 -14.45
CA LEU A 192 -3.94 -12.29 -14.78
C LEU A 192 -5.18 -11.85 -13.99
N ALA A 193 -6.35 -12.27 -14.47
CA ALA A 193 -7.60 -12.13 -13.72
C ALA A 193 -7.53 -12.88 -12.38
N LYS A 194 -8.37 -12.46 -11.41
CA LYS A 194 -8.45 -13.06 -10.06
C LYS A 194 -7.16 -12.91 -9.23
N GLY A 195 -6.50 -11.76 -9.33
CA GLY A 195 -5.28 -11.49 -8.55
C GLY A 195 -4.08 -12.35 -8.94
N GLY A 196 -4.12 -13.03 -10.09
CA GLY A 196 -3.05 -13.90 -10.55
C GLY A 196 -1.92 -13.17 -11.28
N VAL A 197 -0.76 -13.81 -11.33
CA VAL A 197 0.44 -13.36 -12.04
C VAL A 197 1.04 -14.51 -12.83
N ALA A 198 1.28 -14.32 -14.13
CA ALA A 198 2.04 -15.24 -14.96
C ALA A 198 3.50 -14.80 -15.05
N ILE A 199 4.42 -15.68 -14.66
CA ILE A 199 5.86 -15.44 -14.69
C ILE A 199 6.47 -16.27 -15.82
N GLU A 200 7.04 -15.59 -16.81
CA GLU A 200 7.82 -16.19 -17.88
C GLU A 200 9.30 -16.27 -17.45
N CYS A 201 9.86 -17.48 -17.43
CA CYS A 201 11.28 -17.72 -17.19
C CYS A 201 12.00 -18.10 -18.49
N ASP A 202 13.33 -18.03 -18.47
CA ASP A 202 14.21 -18.42 -19.57
C ASP A 202 14.30 -19.95 -19.77
N SER A 203 14.24 -20.74 -18.70
CA SER A 203 14.41 -22.20 -18.70
C SER A 203 13.25 -22.95 -18.04
N VAL A 204 13.05 -24.21 -18.43
CA VAL A 204 12.09 -25.12 -17.78
C VAL A 204 12.51 -25.43 -16.33
N LYS A 205 13.82 -25.59 -16.11
CA LYS A 205 14.38 -25.80 -14.76
C LYS A 205 14.10 -24.59 -13.86
N ALA A 206 14.14 -23.38 -14.44
CA ALA A 206 13.81 -22.15 -13.72
C ALA A 206 12.34 -22.12 -13.28
N THR A 207 11.41 -22.54 -14.15
CA THR A 207 9.99 -22.61 -13.78
C THR A 207 9.70 -23.65 -12.70
N GLU A 208 10.35 -24.81 -12.74
CA GLU A 208 10.17 -25.85 -11.72
C GLU A 208 10.74 -25.45 -10.37
N SER A 209 11.92 -24.82 -10.34
CA SER A 209 12.51 -24.30 -9.10
C SER A 209 11.63 -23.22 -8.47
N LEU A 210 11.08 -22.31 -9.29
CA LEU A 210 10.16 -21.27 -8.82
C LEU A 210 8.85 -21.85 -8.29
N LEU A 211 8.30 -22.88 -8.95
CA LEU A 211 7.12 -23.62 -8.48
C LEU A 211 7.37 -24.28 -7.11
N LYS A 212 8.53 -24.92 -6.96
CA LYS A 212 8.92 -25.57 -5.70
C LYS A 212 9.12 -24.56 -4.59
N GLU A 213 9.82 -23.46 -4.83
CA GLU A 213 10.13 -22.47 -3.80
C GLU A 213 8.88 -21.78 -3.25
N ILE A 214 7.96 -21.35 -4.13
CA ILE A 214 6.71 -20.71 -3.71
C ILE A 214 5.86 -21.66 -2.87
N ASN A 215 5.83 -22.94 -3.24
CA ASN A 215 5.03 -23.94 -2.53
C ASN A 215 5.76 -24.53 -1.30
N SER A 216 7.09 -24.43 -1.20
CA SER A 216 7.88 -24.97 -0.08
C SER A 216 8.09 -23.94 1.04
N ASN A 217 8.17 -22.65 0.71
CA ASN A 217 8.34 -21.60 1.70
C ASN A 217 7.00 -21.37 2.44
N GLU A 218 6.99 -21.57 3.75
CA GLU A 218 5.81 -21.50 4.59
C GLU A 218 5.08 -20.13 4.52
N GLN A 219 5.85 -19.04 4.39
CA GLN A 219 5.30 -17.69 4.25
C GLN A 219 4.58 -17.50 2.91
N LEU A 220 5.19 -17.98 1.82
CA LEU A 220 4.63 -17.83 0.48
C LEU A 220 3.50 -18.82 0.20
N ARG A 221 3.59 -20.06 0.72
CA ARG A 221 2.56 -21.09 0.58
C ARG A 221 1.24 -20.69 1.24
N THR A 222 1.30 -19.89 2.30
CA THR A 222 0.11 -19.41 3.01
C THR A 222 -0.63 -18.34 2.21
N SER A 223 0.09 -17.45 1.54
CA SER A 223 -0.50 -16.33 0.78
C SER A 223 -0.72 -16.64 -0.70
N PHE A 224 0.12 -17.49 -1.29
CA PHE A 224 0.21 -17.74 -2.72
C PHE A 224 0.22 -19.24 -3.03
N GLU A 225 -0.22 -19.55 -4.25
CA GLU A 225 -0.19 -20.89 -4.81
C GLU A 225 0.38 -20.81 -6.23
N ALA A 226 1.48 -21.52 -6.48
CA ALA A 226 2.07 -21.60 -7.81
C ALA A 226 1.61 -22.90 -8.52
N LYS A 227 1.22 -22.79 -9.79
CA LYS A 227 0.70 -23.87 -10.65
C LYS A 227 1.29 -23.81 -12.05
N VAL A 228 1.40 -24.97 -12.68
CA VAL A 228 1.73 -25.10 -14.11
C VAL A 228 0.47 -24.82 -14.94
N PRO A 229 0.57 -24.07 -16.07
CA PRO A 229 -0.55 -23.88 -16.97
C PRO A 229 -1.11 -25.19 -17.52
N THR A 230 -2.40 -25.45 -17.31
CA THR A 230 -3.10 -26.63 -17.85
C THR A 230 -3.49 -26.41 -19.31
N LYS A 231 -3.27 -27.42 -20.16
CA LYS A 231 -3.76 -27.40 -21.54
C LYS A 231 -5.29 -27.51 -21.54
N ARG A 232 -5.96 -26.59 -22.24
CA ARG A 232 -7.41 -26.65 -22.44
C ARG A 232 -7.72 -27.37 -23.75
N LEU A 233 -8.64 -28.31 -23.72
CA LEU A 233 -9.13 -28.98 -24.93
C LEU A 233 -9.89 -27.97 -25.81
N PRO A 234 -9.66 -27.99 -27.15
CA PRO A 234 -10.41 -27.14 -28.05
C PRO A 234 -11.90 -27.51 -28.00
N ARG A 235 -12.77 -26.51 -28.02
CA ARG A 235 -14.21 -26.71 -28.20
C ARG A 235 -14.50 -26.55 -29.68
N LEU A 236 -14.90 -27.63 -30.34
CA LEU A 236 -15.37 -27.58 -31.71
C LEU A 236 -16.88 -27.32 -31.69
N ILE A 237 -17.33 -26.35 -32.49
CA ILE A 237 -18.74 -26.15 -32.79
C ILE A 237 -18.82 -26.30 -34.31
N ILE A 238 -19.55 -27.31 -34.75
CA ILE A 238 -19.82 -27.57 -36.16
C ILE A 238 -21.24 -27.09 -36.40
N TYR A 239 -21.42 -26.26 -37.41
CA TYR A 239 -22.73 -25.80 -37.87
C TYR A 239 -23.15 -26.66 -39.07
N GLU A 240 -24.45 -26.78 -39.33
CA GLU A 240 -25.01 -27.52 -40.47
C GLU A 240 -24.68 -29.02 -40.45
N ILE A 241 -24.88 -29.66 -39.29
CA ILE A 241 -24.87 -31.12 -39.21
C ILE A 241 -26.26 -31.61 -39.61
N ASP A 242 -26.35 -32.44 -40.65
CA ASP A 242 -27.58 -33.18 -40.97
C ASP A 242 -27.99 -34.05 -39.77
N GLU A 243 -29.27 -34.00 -39.39
CA GLU A 243 -29.82 -34.77 -38.25
C GLU A 243 -29.64 -36.29 -38.38
N ALA A 244 -29.24 -36.78 -39.55
CA ALA A 244 -28.92 -38.18 -39.82
C ALA A 244 -27.58 -38.65 -39.21
N VAL A 245 -26.74 -37.74 -38.71
CA VAL A 245 -25.48 -38.10 -38.03
C VAL A 245 -25.77 -38.24 -36.54
N GLU A 246 -25.98 -39.49 -36.08
CA GLU A 246 -26.16 -39.80 -34.66
C GLU A 246 -24.93 -39.39 -33.81
N LYS A 247 -25.20 -39.06 -32.53
CA LYS A 247 -24.27 -38.48 -31.56
C LYS A 247 -23.20 -39.42 -31.04
#